data_AF-A0A6G1G023-F1
#
_entry.id   AF-A0A6G1G023-F1
#
_cell.length_a   1.000
_cell.length_b   1.000
_cell.length_c   1.000
_cell.angle_alpha   90.00
_cell.angle_beta   90.00
_cell.angle_gamma   90.00
#
_symmetry.space_group_name_H-M   'P 1'
#
loop_
_entity.id
_entity.type
_entity.pdbx_description
1 polymer ?
#
loop_
_entity_poly.entity_id
_entity_poly.type
_entity_poly.pdbx_seq_one_letter_code
_entity_poly.pdbx_strand_id
1 'polypeptide(L)'
;MTLATPLRWLLSKVAPIGSFPSHSGPYAVGSCDVEIPIADLHSPSPKPEDADIHTVVFRIFYPCEPASSTKSVRWIPDPQRAYMRAYARYLGINFAVSDHLAFLSHVLYYIAIPVRRNAMLLPPQTSSGKWPVMIFSHGLAGCRNTYSWILGAVASYGVVVIAPDHRDRSAAITYIRATDEHPPKVLTYNRIPHTAIDIVYRGRDRQMRIRLWELGLIHSALLKINAGVSVRNLDPNSTRFRKTDTNEVLSIFVHRLSVDEPGSIIWAGHSFGSASVVQLVKSTYWRIPADDPDGNSTSLHPPYTPLFTPSATSSIARQITPSSPLVLLDMWAMPLDSPYTFRLSQMPLPCYATPSSSAGSTTLALLSAAFAEWPANLDRLKRALCPTPATETSLRNPHAFTPTPIDVAGPRLFYPANSAHLYQSDFAILFPRATRRMFNGGGGEPTRLLRLNQRAIVEFLRDIGMEVGPPNARGLADGEVQGEVGVGEKRGDWRILARDGGGIRGWMAVEVMGGTEVVEGGTSKLDEVREIDVLGEVVSSGQK
;
A
#
# COMPACT_ATOMS: atom_id res chain seq x y z
N MET A 1 27.56 18.50 3.50
CA MET A 1 28.89 17.93 3.24
C MET A 1 28.80 17.01 2.04
N THR A 2 29.37 17.47 0.93
CA THR A 2 29.52 16.75 -0.33
C THR A 2 30.38 15.51 -0.10
N LEU A 3 29.84 14.32 -0.36
CA LEU A 3 30.64 13.09 -0.37
C LEU A 3 31.74 13.25 -1.43
N ALA A 4 32.99 13.08 -1.02
CA ALA A 4 34.15 13.22 -1.90
C ALA A 4 34.02 12.31 -3.13
N THR A 5 34.23 12.89 -4.30
CA THR A 5 34.18 12.32 -5.65
C THR A 5 34.73 10.89 -5.82
N PRO A 6 35.84 10.48 -5.16
CA PRO A 6 36.35 9.10 -5.28
C PRO A 6 35.43 8.02 -4.68
N LEU A 7 34.61 8.34 -3.65
CA LEU A 7 33.70 7.36 -3.05
C LEU A 7 32.52 7.06 -3.99
N ARG A 8 32.00 8.07 -4.72
CA ARG A 8 30.98 7.89 -5.75
C ARG A 8 31.47 7.01 -6.91
N TRP A 9 32.74 7.14 -7.29
CA TRP A 9 33.34 6.32 -8.34
C TRP A 9 33.46 4.85 -7.90
N LEU A 10 33.90 4.59 -6.65
CA LEU A 10 34.01 3.24 -6.10
C LEU A 10 32.62 2.56 -5.93
N LEU A 11 31.61 3.32 -5.49
CA LEU A 11 30.23 2.84 -5.35
C LEU A 11 29.57 2.44 -6.67
N SER A 12 29.95 3.08 -7.79
CA SER A 12 29.41 2.75 -9.11
C SER A 12 29.88 1.40 -9.66
N LYS A 13 31.00 0.86 -9.15
CA LYS A 13 31.62 -0.38 -9.65
C LYS A 13 31.19 -1.64 -8.89
N VAL A 14 30.83 -1.56 -7.60
CA VAL A 14 30.60 -2.77 -6.77
C VAL A 14 29.12 -3.22 -6.75
N ALA A 15 28.18 -2.28 -6.84
CA ALA A 15 26.77 -2.46 -7.22
C ALA A 15 26.19 -1.04 -7.26
N PRO A 16 25.72 -0.50 -8.40
CA PRO A 16 25.31 0.89 -8.47
C PRO A 16 24.03 1.04 -7.66
N ILE A 17 24.20 1.48 -6.44
CA ILE A 17 23.12 1.89 -5.58
C ILE A 17 22.58 3.18 -6.18
N GLY A 18 21.32 3.15 -6.61
CA GLY A 18 20.65 4.30 -7.15
C GLY A 18 20.40 5.37 -6.09
N SER A 19 20.07 6.57 -6.53
CA SER A 19 19.60 7.66 -5.67
C SER A 19 18.12 7.90 -5.94
N PHE A 20 17.37 8.28 -4.91
CA PHE A 20 15.99 8.70 -5.09
C PHE A 20 15.91 9.94 -6.00
N PRO A 21 15.07 9.92 -7.05
CA PRO A 21 14.78 11.10 -7.83
C PRO A 21 13.97 12.09 -6.99
N SER A 22 14.08 13.39 -7.30
CA SER A 22 13.21 14.40 -6.69
C SER A 22 11.75 14.15 -7.04
N HIS A 23 10.85 14.52 -6.12
CA HIS A 23 9.41 14.53 -6.40
C HIS A 23 9.07 15.60 -7.45
N SER A 24 8.05 15.32 -8.26
CA SER A 24 7.59 16.14 -9.38
C SER A 24 6.51 17.16 -9.00
N GLY A 25 5.84 16.97 -7.87
CA GLY A 25 4.75 17.84 -7.43
C GLY A 25 5.22 19.24 -7.01
N PRO A 26 4.28 20.19 -6.91
CA PRO A 26 4.56 21.59 -6.59
C PRO A 26 5.05 21.82 -5.16
N TYR A 27 4.75 20.92 -4.23
CA TYR A 27 5.07 21.09 -2.81
C TYR A 27 6.30 20.27 -2.41
N ALA A 28 7.14 20.86 -1.55
CA ALA A 28 8.14 20.08 -0.86
C ALA A 28 7.50 19.15 0.19
N VAL A 29 8.18 18.07 0.56
CA VAL A 29 7.59 17.00 1.38
C VAL A 29 8.28 16.91 2.73
N GLY A 30 7.48 17.02 3.79
CA GLY A 30 7.85 16.75 5.17
C GLY A 30 7.54 15.31 5.56
N SER A 31 8.18 14.83 6.62
CA SER A 31 7.86 13.53 7.21
C SER A 31 8.15 13.46 8.70
N CYS A 32 7.29 12.77 9.45
CA CYS A 32 7.46 12.45 10.86
C CYS A 32 7.00 11.02 11.15
N ASP A 33 7.51 10.43 12.22
CA ASP A 33 7.13 9.09 12.69
C ASP A 33 6.17 9.22 13.89
N VAL A 34 5.17 8.34 13.96
CA VAL A 34 4.15 8.33 15.00
C VAL A 34 4.04 6.92 15.55
N GLU A 35 4.14 6.78 16.87
CA GLU A 35 3.87 5.52 17.57
C GLU A 35 3.01 5.79 18.80
N ILE A 36 1.78 5.27 18.82
CA ILE A 36 0.77 5.57 19.84
C ILE A 36 0.37 4.30 20.57
N PRO A 37 0.33 4.29 21.92
CA PRO A 37 -0.23 3.18 22.70
C PRO A 37 -1.68 2.89 22.30
N ILE A 38 -2.04 1.60 22.14
CA ILE A 38 -3.43 1.24 21.83
C ILE A 38 -4.40 1.65 22.95
N ALA A 39 -3.93 1.74 24.19
CA ALA A 39 -4.70 2.21 25.34
C ALA A 39 -5.14 3.68 25.18
N ASP A 40 -4.42 4.46 24.37
CA ASP A 40 -4.75 5.84 24.08
C ASP A 40 -5.75 5.95 22.91
N LEU A 41 -6.22 4.83 22.33
CA LEU A 41 -7.06 4.79 21.13
C LEU A 41 -8.38 4.05 21.38
N HIS A 42 -9.41 4.40 20.61
CA HIS A 42 -10.68 3.66 20.64
C HIS A 42 -10.64 2.56 19.57
N SER A 43 -10.63 1.31 20.02
CA SER A 43 -10.64 0.16 19.12
C SER A 43 -11.97 0.06 18.36
N PRO A 44 -11.99 0.08 17.02
CA PRO A 44 -13.24 0.03 16.27
C PRO A 44 -13.86 -1.38 16.20
N SER A 45 -13.05 -2.42 16.42
CA SER A 45 -13.45 -3.83 16.47
C SER A 45 -12.86 -4.51 17.73
N PRO A 46 -13.29 -5.73 18.09
CA PRO A 46 -12.61 -6.52 19.10
C PRO A 46 -11.12 -6.70 18.77
N LYS A 47 -10.28 -6.69 19.81
CA LYS A 47 -8.85 -6.99 19.67
C LYS A 47 -8.70 -8.44 19.20
N PRO A 48 -7.94 -8.74 18.14
CA PRO A 48 -7.67 -10.10 17.75
C PRO A 48 -6.96 -10.87 18.88
N GLU A 49 -7.40 -12.09 19.19
CA GLU A 49 -6.81 -12.92 20.26
C GLU A 49 -5.29 -13.13 20.06
N ASP A 50 -4.91 -13.29 18.79
CA ASP A 50 -3.54 -13.48 18.33
C ASP A 50 -2.68 -12.21 18.29
N ALA A 51 -3.26 -11.03 18.55
CA ALA A 51 -2.58 -9.75 18.49
C ALA A 51 -1.81 -9.46 19.78
N ASP A 52 -0.54 -9.84 19.81
CA ASP A 52 0.39 -9.44 20.87
C ASP A 52 1.10 -8.12 20.51
N ILE A 53 0.27 -7.07 20.39
CA ILE A 53 0.61 -5.70 19.96
C ILE A 53 -0.03 -4.70 20.96
N HIS A 54 0.74 -3.68 21.36
CA HIS A 54 0.33 -2.69 22.38
C HIS A 54 0.47 -1.24 21.92
N THR A 55 1.00 -1.00 20.72
CA THR A 55 1.06 0.33 20.10
C THR A 55 0.71 0.18 18.61
N VAL A 56 0.38 1.27 17.92
CA VAL A 56 0.36 1.34 16.45
C VAL A 56 1.41 2.32 15.99
N VAL A 57 2.07 2.01 14.87
CA VAL A 57 3.16 2.83 14.33
C VAL A 57 2.93 3.12 12.86
N PHE A 58 3.18 4.37 12.47
CA PHE A 58 3.08 4.82 11.10
C PHE A 58 3.98 6.02 10.86
N ARG A 59 4.30 6.25 9.59
CA ARG A 59 4.96 7.47 9.12
C ARG A 59 3.95 8.35 8.39
N ILE A 60 4.06 9.65 8.59
CA ILE A 60 3.28 10.64 7.83
C ILE A 60 4.21 11.27 6.79
N PHE A 61 3.76 11.35 5.53
CA PHE A 61 4.35 12.18 4.48
C PHE A 61 3.36 13.30 4.16
N TYR A 62 3.82 14.54 4.11
CA TYR A 62 2.91 15.69 4.01
C TYR A 62 3.53 16.88 3.26
N PRO A 63 2.71 17.76 2.63
CA PRO A 63 3.19 19.01 2.05
C PRO A 63 3.82 19.91 3.13
N CYS A 64 5.02 20.42 2.89
CA CYS A 64 5.74 21.23 3.88
C CYS A 64 6.31 22.52 3.29
N GLU A 65 6.66 23.45 4.18
CA GLU A 65 7.31 24.70 3.79
C GLU A 65 8.69 24.45 3.15
N PRO A 66 9.03 25.15 2.04
CA PRO A 66 10.30 25.00 1.33
C PRO A 66 11.58 25.25 2.14
N ALA A 67 11.50 26.10 3.17
CA ALA A 67 12.66 26.73 3.81
C ALA A 67 13.14 26.06 5.11
N SER A 68 12.57 24.93 5.54
CA SER A 68 13.00 24.29 6.78
C SER A 68 14.39 23.65 6.60
N SER A 69 15.41 24.15 7.32
CA SER A 69 16.78 23.60 7.38
C SER A 69 16.84 22.26 8.15
N THR A 70 15.86 21.40 7.90
CA THR A 70 15.64 20.14 8.60
C THR A 70 16.51 19.03 8.04
N LYS A 71 16.98 18.16 8.94
CA LYS A 71 17.80 16.99 8.58
C LYS A 71 17.03 16.03 7.67
N SER A 72 17.76 15.29 6.85
CA SER A 72 17.21 14.24 6.01
C SER A 72 16.73 13.05 6.85
N VAL A 73 15.79 12.28 6.28
CA VAL A 73 15.32 11.02 6.86
C VAL A 73 16.05 9.87 6.17
N ARG A 74 16.60 8.93 6.95
CA ARG A 74 17.28 7.74 6.40
C ARG A 74 16.25 6.77 5.82
N TRP A 75 16.61 6.11 4.73
CA TRP A 75 15.78 5.09 4.11
C TRP A 75 15.69 3.83 4.98
N ILE A 76 16.81 3.31 5.49
CA ILE A 76 16.81 2.24 6.49
C ILE A 76 16.73 2.85 7.90
N PRO A 77 15.69 2.53 8.70
CA PRO A 77 15.61 2.98 10.09
C PRO A 77 16.68 2.36 10.98
N ASP A 78 16.91 2.98 12.14
CA ASP A 78 17.72 2.32 13.17
C ASP A 78 16.91 1.24 13.90
N PRO A 79 17.54 0.12 14.29
CA PRO A 79 18.93 -0.26 14.03
C PRO A 79 19.11 -0.89 12.64
N GLN A 80 19.86 -0.23 11.75
CA GLN A 80 19.90 -0.59 10.33
C GLN A 80 20.39 -2.02 10.05
N ARG A 81 21.38 -2.49 10.81
CA ARG A 81 21.92 -3.86 10.65
C ARG A 81 20.84 -4.93 10.80
N ALA A 82 19.85 -4.70 11.66
CA ALA A 82 18.75 -5.63 11.86
C ALA A 82 17.80 -5.61 10.65
N TYR A 83 17.44 -4.44 10.14
CA TYR A 83 16.65 -4.29 8.91
C TYR A 83 17.32 -4.96 7.70
N MET A 84 18.62 -4.75 7.52
CA MET A 84 19.36 -5.37 6.42
C MET A 84 19.40 -6.89 6.53
N ARG A 85 19.66 -7.44 7.74
CA ARG A 85 19.59 -8.89 7.98
C ARG A 85 18.20 -9.45 7.74
N ALA A 86 17.16 -8.71 8.10
CA ALA A 86 15.78 -9.12 7.88
C ALA A 86 15.44 -9.18 6.38
N TYR A 87 15.79 -8.14 5.61
CA TYR A 87 15.64 -8.18 4.15
C TYR A 87 16.50 -9.28 3.51
N ALA A 88 17.72 -9.53 4.00
CA ALA A 88 18.55 -10.64 3.56
C ALA A 88 17.84 -11.99 3.67
N ARG A 89 17.29 -12.24 4.87
CA ARG A 89 16.60 -13.48 5.20
C ARG A 89 15.37 -13.66 4.32
N TYR A 90 14.62 -12.59 4.09
CA TYR A 90 13.47 -12.61 3.19
C TYR A 90 13.87 -12.95 1.75
N LEU A 91 14.96 -12.35 1.25
CA LEU A 91 15.49 -12.59 -0.09
C LEU A 91 16.30 -13.90 -0.22
N GLY A 92 16.39 -14.72 0.83
CA GLY A 92 17.17 -15.95 0.84
C GLY A 92 18.69 -15.75 0.69
N ILE A 93 19.20 -14.54 0.95
CA ILE A 93 20.63 -14.20 0.83
C ILE A 93 21.36 -14.60 2.12
N ASN A 94 22.27 -15.57 2.04
CA ASN A 94 23.14 -15.93 3.15
C ASN A 94 24.34 -14.97 3.23
N PHE A 95 24.31 -14.02 4.16
CA PHE A 95 25.43 -13.10 4.41
C PHE A 95 26.52 -13.75 5.29
N ALA A 96 27.04 -14.90 4.89
CA ALA A 96 28.11 -15.61 5.59
C ALA A 96 29.49 -14.89 5.53
N VAL A 97 29.61 -13.80 4.76
CA VAL A 97 30.82 -12.98 4.70
C VAL A 97 30.55 -11.63 5.38
N SER A 98 31.13 -11.42 6.56
CA SER A 98 30.99 -10.22 7.39
C SER A 98 31.29 -8.93 6.62
N ASP A 99 32.25 -8.97 5.70
CA ASP A 99 32.82 -7.78 5.08
C ASP A 99 31.93 -7.23 3.97
N HIS A 100 31.25 -8.09 3.20
CA HIS A 100 30.26 -7.67 2.21
C HIS A 100 29.02 -7.06 2.87
N LEU A 101 28.57 -7.66 3.99
CA LEU A 101 27.47 -7.10 4.77
C LEU A 101 27.87 -5.77 5.40
N ALA A 102 29.09 -5.63 5.93
CA ALA A 102 29.60 -4.39 6.50
C ALA A 102 29.71 -3.28 5.45
N PHE A 103 30.26 -3.57 4.27
CA PHE A 103 30.34 -2.61 3.17
C PHE A 103 28.95 -2.15 2.72
N LEU A 104 28.04 -3.09 2.43
CA LEU A 104 26.66 -2.75 2.04
C LEU A 104 25.96 -1.95 3.15
N SER A 105 26.17 -2.32 4.42
CA SER A 105 25.67 -1.57 5.57
C SER A 105 26.15 -0.12 5.58
N HIS A 106 27.41 0.12 5.28
CA HIS A 106 27.96 1.46 5.21
C HIS A 106 27.37 2.29 4.08
N VAL A 107 27.09 1.70 2.91
CA VAL A 107 26.48 2.45 1.81
C VAL A 107 25.02 2.77 2.09
N LEU A 108 24.25 1.77 2.54
CA LEU A 108 22.82 1.94 2.83
C LEU A 108 22.58 2.93 3.98
N TYR A 109 23.54 3.07 4.89
CA TYR A 109 23.50 4.04 5.98
C TYR A 109 23.30 5.49 5.54
N TYR A 110 23.88 5.87 4.40
CA TYR A 110 23.82 7.25 3.90
C TYR A 110 22.67 7.51 2.92
N ILE A 111 21.88 6.49 2.58
CA ILE A 111 20.71 6.68 1.72
C ILE A 111 19.64 7.41 2.51
N ALA A 112 19.30 8.60 2.01
CA ALA A 112 18.22 9.41 2.53
C ALA A 112 17.05 9.43 1.56
N ILE A 113 15.85 9.32 2.09
CA ILE A 113 14.62 9.54 1.34
C ILE A 113 14.45 11.05 1.09
N PRO A 114 13.89 11.47 -0.07
CA PRO A 114 13.86 12.87 -0.49
C PRO A 114 12.77 13.68 0.23
N VAL A 115 12.78 13.66 1.56
CA VAL A 115 11.82 14.35 2.44
C VAL A 115 12.54 15.04 3.60
N ARG A 116 11.83 15.98 4.23
CA ARG A 116 12.32 16.81 5.33
C ARG A 116 11.75 16.35 6.66
N ARG A 117 12.62 15.95 7.59
CA ARG A 117 12.20 15.49 8.92
C ARG A 117 11.51 16.62 9.71
N ASN A 118 10.31 16.39 10.21
CA ASN A 118 9.55 17.30 11.09
C ASN A 118 9.45 18.73 10.55
N ALA A 119 9.40 18.90 9.22
CA ALA A 119 9.17 20.22 8.64
C ALA A 119 7.78 20.73 9.01
N MET A 120 7.59 22.04 9.04
CA MET A 120 6.27 22.62 9.26
C MET A 120 5.32 22.24 8.12
N LEU A 121 4.10 21.85 8.47
CA LEU A 121 3.04 21.55 7.52
C LEU A 121 2.71 22.82 6.74
N LEU A 122 2.69 22.73 5.41
CA LEU A 122 2.22 23.82 4.57
C LEU A 122 0.72 24.01 4.79
N PRO A 123 0.23 25.25 4.92
CA PRO A 123 -1.20 25.49 4.98
C PRO A 123 -1.96 24.86 3.79
N PRO A 124 -3.07 24.15 4.02
CA PRO A 124 -3.91 23.61 2.95
C PRO A 124 -4.27 24.68 1.94
N GLN A 125 -4.04 24.37 0.66
CA GLN A 125 -4.40 25.23 -0.47
C GLN A 125 -5.73 24.83 -1.10
N THR A 126 -6.48 23.94 -0.45
CA THR A 126 -7.79 23.45 -0.86
C THR A 126 -8.90 24.40 -0.43
N SER A 127 -10.04 24.36 -1.12
CA SER A 127 -11.21 25.17 -0.78
C SER A 127 -11.78 24.86 0.61
N SER A 128 -11.64 23.61 1.07
CA SER A 128 -12.07 23.18 2.41
C SER A 128 -11.12 23.60 3.54
N GLY A 129 -9.94 24.13 3.21
CA GLY A 129 -8.89 24.41 4.19
C GLY A 129 -8.30 23.15 4.85
N LYS A 130 -8.51 21.96 4.26
CA LYS A 130 -8.01 20.66 4.74
C LYS A 130 -7.32 19.88 3.63
N TRP A 131 -6.21 19.20 3.95
CA TRP A 131 -5.52 18.31 3.01
C TRP A 131 -6.27 16.97 2.86
N PRO A 132 -6.43 16.43 1.63
CA PRO A 132 -6.79 15.03 1.41
C PRO A 132 -5.88 14.07 2.16
N VAL A 133 -6.41 12.95 2.65
CA VAL A 133 -5.66 11.95 3.42
C VAL A 133 -5.72 10.59 2.76
N MET A 134 -4.56 9.96 2.63
CA MET A 134 -4.40 8.58 2.14
C MET A 134 -3.79 7.70 3.22
N ILE A 135 -4.38 6.52 3.45
CA ILE A 135 -3.77 5.47 4.29
C ILE A 135 -3.26 4.36 3.35
N PHE A 136 -1.95 4.10 3.39
CA PHE A 136 -1.26 3.17 2.49
C PHE A 136 -0.75 1.92 3.22
N SER A 137 -1.32 0.74 2.95
CA SER A 137 -0.85 -0.54 3.50
C SER A 137 0.26 -1.17 2.65
N HIS A 138 1.41 -1.50 3.26
CA HIS A 138 2.52 -2.15 2.58
C HIS A 138 2.27 -3.65 2.25
N GLY A 139 3.05 -4.20 1.31
CA GLY A 139 3.06 -5.63 0.98
C GLY A 139 3.85 -6.51 1.95
N LEU A 140 3.99 -7.80 1.64
CA LEU A 140 4.86 -8.72 2.38
C LEU A 140 6.30 -8.19 2.41
N ALA A 141 6.97 -8.41 3.54
CA ALA A 141 8.28 -7.89 3.91
C ALA A 141 8.46 -6.36 3.86
N GLY A 142 7.43 -5.61 3.47
CA GLY A 142 7.45 -4.15 3.48
C GLY A 142 7.42 -3.56 4.89
N CYS A 143 7.65 -2.26 4.96
CA CYS A 143 7.45 -1.43 6.14
C CYS A 143 7.11 0.01 5.72
N ARG A 144 6.97 0.92 6.69
CA ARG A 144 6.68 2.35 6.47
C ARG A 144 7.70 3.11 5.60
N ASN A 145 8.86 2.52 5.30
CA ASN A 145 9.91 3.09 4.46
C ASN A 145 10.09 2.40 3.11
N THR A 146 9.38 1.31 2.81
CA THR A 146 9.60 0.53 1.57
C THR A 146 9.03 1.22 0.31
N TYR A 147 8.11 2.17 0.51
CA TYR A 147 7.39 2.89 -0.55
C TYR A 147 7.61 4.40 -0.46
N SER A 148 8.65 4.85 0.24
CA SER A 148 8.80 6.25 0.63
C SER A 148 8.84 7.21 -0.56
N TRP A 149 9.36 6.77 -1.71
CA TRP A 149 9.40 7.61 -2.91
C TRP A 149 8.01 7.85 -3.48
N ILE A 150 7.20 6.81 -3.69
CA ILE A 150 5.86 6.97 -4.28
C ILE A 150 4.92 7.71 -3.34
N LEU A 151 4.99 7.43 -2.03
CA LEU A 151 4.18 8.12 -1.02
C LEU A 151 4.60 9.59 -0.87
N GLY A 152 5.90 9.88 -0.90
CA GLY A 152 6.41 11.25 -0.96
C GLY A 152 6.00 11.96 -2.25
N ALA A 153 6.01 11.26 -3.38
CA ALA A 153 5.62 11.81 -4.66
C ALA A 153 4.13 12.18 -4.67
N VAL A 154 3.24 11.34 -4.14
CA VAL A 154 1.82 11.67 -3.94
C VAL A 154 1.67 12.85 -2.98
N ALA A 155 2.42 12.88 -1.87
CA ALA A 155 2.37 13.99 -0.92
C ALA A 155 2.82 15.33 -1.52
N SER A 156 3.76 15.31 -2.47
CA SER A 156 4.21 16.51 -3.19
C SER A 156 3.10 17.18 -4.03
N TYR A 157 1.99 16.48 -4.28
CA TYR A 157 0.78 17.00 -4.93
C TYR A 157 -0.32 17.39 -3.94
N GLY A 158 -0.03 17.56 -2.65
CA GLY A 158 -1.02 18.09 -1.70
C GLY A 158 -1.85 17.02 -1.01
N VAL A 159 -1.29 15.84 -0.76
CA VAL A 159 -1.97 14.76 -0.02
C VAL A 159 -1.16 14.44 1.24
N VAL A 160 -1.83 14.25 2.37
CA VAL A 160 -1.19 13.71 3.58
C VAL A 160 -1.27 12.18 3.52
N VAL A 161 -0.13 11.51 3.44
CA VAL A 161 -0.05 10.05 3.23
C VAL A 161 0.45 9.38 4.52
N ILE A 162 -0.32 8.43 5.01
CA ILE A 162 -0.08 7.65 6.22
C ILE A 162 0.44 6.27 5.81
N ALA A 163 1.64 5.92 6.26
CA ALA A 163 2.30 4.65 5.96
C ALA A 163 2.47 3.84 7.25
N PRO A 164 1.56 2.90 7.57
CA PRO A 164 1.70 2.00 8.70
C PRO A 164 2.92 1.09 8.59
N ASP A 165 3.37 0.59 9.74
CA ASP A 165 4.34 -0.51 9.83
C ASP A 165 3.67 -1.67 10.59
N HIS A 166 3.14 -2.63 9.83
CA HIS A 166 2.22 -3.64 10.34
C HIS A 166 2.94 -4.70 11.19
N ARG A 167 2.30 -5.06 12.30
CA ARG A 167 2.85 -5.98 13.31
C ARG A 167 2.22 -7.37 13.27
N ASP A 168 1.55 -7.67 12.18
CA ASP A 168 1.03 -8.98 11.79
C ASP A 168 2.12 -10.01 11.42
N ARG A 169 3.41 -9.69 11.65
CA ARG A 169 4.59 -10.47 11.24
C ARG A 169 4.73 -10.66 9.73
N SER A 170 4.11 -9.81 8.93
CA SER A 170 4.35 -9.73 7.48
C SER A 170 5.54 -8.83 7.14
N ALA A 171 5.88 -7.86 7.99
CA ALA A 171 7.02 -6.98 7.79
C ALA A 171 8.32 -7.77 7.94
N ALA A 172 9.39 -7.37 7.24
CA ALA A 172 10.69 -8.02 7.36
C ALA A 172 11.15 -8.03 8.84
N ILE A 173 11.02 -6.87 9.48
CA ILE A 173 11.21 -6.66 10.91
C ILE A 173 10.46 -5.39 11.33
N THR A 174 9.91 -5.39 12.54
CA THR A 174 9.28 -4.22 13.13
C THR A 174 9.51 -4.19 14.65
N TYR A 175 9.37 -3.00 15.23
CA TYR A 175 9.70 -2.71 16.62
C TYR A 175 8.47 -2.14 17.33
N ILE A 176 8.22 -2.64 18.54
CA ILE A 176 7.22 -2.13 19.47
C ILE A 176 7.97 -1.47 20.61
N ARG A 177 7.75 -0.17 20.81
CA ARG A 177 8.32 0.55 21.95
C ARG A 177 7.65 0.11 23.25
N ALA A 178 8.39 0.28 24.34
CA ALA A 178 7.86 0.06 25.67
C ALA A 178 6.68 1.01 25.93
N THR A 179 5.66 0.50 26.60
CA THR A 179 4.60 1.29 27.22
C THR A 179 4.73 1.20 28.74
N ASP A 180 3.84 1.86 29.48
CA ASP A 180 3.82 1.77 30.94
C ASP A 180 3.59 0.32 31.43
N GLU A 181 2.85 -0.48 30.64
CA GLU A 181 2.44 -1.84 31.00
C GLU A 181 3.24 -2.94 30.29
N HIS A 182 3.92 -2.62 29.19
CA HIS A 182 4.55 -3.63 28.33
C HIS A 182 6.00 -3.28 27.97
N PRO A 183 6.94 -4.26 28.05
CA PRO A 183 8.33 -4.06 27.63
C PRO A 183 8.44 -3.89 26.10
N PRO A 184 9.57 -3.33 25.60
CA PRO A 184 9.77 -3.22 24.16
C PRO A 184 9.91 -4.61 23.52
N LYS A 185 9.46 -4.74 22.28
CA LYS A 185 9.42 -6.02 21.56
C LYS A 185 9.88 -5.87 20.12
N VAL A 186 10.49 -6.93 19.59
CA VAL A 186 10.88 -7.04 18.19
C VAL A 186 10.07 -8.15 17.55
N LEU A 187 9.42 -7.86 16.43
CA LEU A 187 8.71 -8.83 15.62
C LEU A 187 9.45 -9.02 14.30
N THR A 188 9.69 -10.26 13.93
CA THR A 188 10.34 -10.62 12.65
C THR A 188 9.34 -11.26 11.70
N TYR A 189 9.68 -11.23 10.41
CA TYR A 189 8.92 -11.91 9.38
C TYR A 189 8.58 -13.36 9.76
N ASN A 190 7.29 -13.70 9.74
CA ASN A 190 6.82 -15.06 9.82
C ASN A 190 6.62 -15.58 8.39
N ARG A 191 7.52 -16.45 7.96
CA ARG A 191 7.43 -17.05 6.62
C ARG A 191 6.26 -18.01 6.57
N ILE A 192 5.31 -17.72 5.69
CA ILE A 192 4.18 -18.60 5.38
C ILE A 192 4.32 -18.93 3.88
N PRO A 193 4.24 -20.20 3.47
CA PRO A 193 4.30 -20.57 2.06
C PRO A 193 3.23 -19.85 1.22
N HIS A 194 3.43 -19.88 -0.10
CA HIS A 194 2.50 -19.30 -1.08
C HIS A 194 1.51 -20.34 -1.65
N THR A 195 1.79 -21.64 -1.45
CA THR A 195 0.91 -22.75 -1.83
C THR A 195 -0.47 -22.58 -1.20
N ALA A 196 -1.53 -22.54 -2.02
CA ALA A 196 -2.89 -22.26 -1.57
C ALA A 196 -3.53 -23.48 -0.86
N ILE A 197 -3.05 -23.77 0.35
CA ILE A 197 -3.54 -24.84 1.22
C ILE A 197 -4.10 -24.26 2.50
N ASP A 198 -4.91 -25.06 3.22
CA ASP A 198 -5.64 -24.62 4.41
C ASP A 198 -4.80 -23.87 5.44
N ILE A 199 -3.62 -24.42 5.77
CA ILE A 199 -2.71 -23.81 6.75
C ILE A 199 -2.18 -22.44 6.28
N VAL A 200 -2.01 -22.25 4.98
CA VAL A 200 -1.58 -20.96 4.41
C VAL A 200 -2.72 -19.96 4.49
N TYR A 201 -3.95 -20.35 4.13
CA TYR A 201 -5.13 -19.48 4.28
C TYR A 201 -5.32 -19.03 5.72
N ARG A 202 -5.33 -19.95 6.69
CA ARG A 202 -5.42 -19.62 8.12
C ARG A 202 -4.29 -18.69 8.57
N GLY A 203 -3.08 -18.93 8.08
CA GLY A 203 -1.92 -18.09 8.34
C GLY A 203 -2.11 -16.66 7.81
N ARG A 204 -2.56 -16.50 6.57
CA ARG A 204 -2.80 -15.18 5.95
C ARG A 204 -4.00 -14.47 6.56
N ASP A 205 -5.06 -15.19 6.89
CA ASP A 205 -6.23 -14.66 7.61
C ASP A 205 -5.85 -14.11 8.99
N ARG A 206 -4.97 -14.83 9.72
CA ARG A 206 -4.41 -14.34 10.99
C ARG A 206 -3.64 -13.04 10.80
N GLN A 207 -2.83 -12.93 9.73
CA GLN A 207 -2.11 -11.69 9.42
C GLN A 207 -3.08 -10.55 9.08
N MET A 208 -4.05 -10.81 8.21
CA MET A 208 -5.06 -9.81 7.82
C MET A 208 -5.88 -9.34 9.03
N ARG A 209 -6.34 -10.23 9.91
CA ARG A 209 -7.10 -9.85 11.11
C ARG A 209 -6.37 -8.79 11.95
N ILE A 210 -5.08 -8.98 12.18
CA ILE A 210 -4.23 -8.02 12.90
C ILE A 210 -4.10 -6.73 12.10
N ARG A 211 -3.80 -6.83 10.81
CA ARG A 211 -3.57 -5.68 9.94
C ARG A 211 -4.80 -4.78 9.78
N LEU A 212 -5.98 -5.38 9.60
CA LEU A 212 -7.26 -4.66 9.51
C LEU A 212 -7.58 -3.94 10.82
N TRP A 213 -7.29 -4.57 11.95
CA TRP A 213 -7.41 -3.95 13.27
C TRP A 213 -6.45 -2.76 13.43
N GLU A 214 -5.19 -2.89 13.02
CA GLU A 214 -4.22 -1.78 12.99
C GLU A 214 -4.68 -0.62 12.11
N LEU A 215 -5.22 -0.88 10.92
CA LEU A 215 -5.78 0.16 10.05
C LEU A 215 -6.95 0.89 10.71
N GLY A 216 -7.81 0.15 11.43
CA GLY A 216 -8.87 0.72 12.24
C GLY A 216 -8.37 1.60 13.39
N LEU A 217 -7.34 1.17 14.11
CA LEU A 217 -6.70 1.95 15.18
C LEU A 217 -6.00 3.21 14.64
N ILE A 218 -5.33 3.10 13.49
CA ILE A 218 -4.67 4.24 12.83
C ILE A 218 -5.72 5.26 12.39
N HIS A 219 -6.85 4.82 11.83
CA HIS A 219 -7.98 5.72 11.57
C HIS A 219 -8.46 6.44 12.85
N SER A 220 -8.60 5.73 13.98
CA SER A 220 -8.92 6.35 15.27
C SER A 220 -7.87 7.38 15.70
N ALA A 221 -6.59 7.08 15.52
CA ALA A 221 -5.49 7.99 15.83
C ALA A 221 -5.55 9.28 14.99
N LEU A 222 -5.82 9.18 13.68
CA LEU A 222 -5.94 10.34 12.80
C LEU A 222 -7.08 11.27 13.21
N LEU A 223 -8.23 10.72 13.62
CA LEU A 223 -9.35 11.51 14.13
C LEU A 223 -8.96 12.27 15.41
N LYS A 224 -8.27 11.61 16.35
CA LYS A 224 -7.79 12.27 17.58
C LYS A 224 -6.77 13.37 17.28
N ILE A 225 -5.81 13.10 16.41
CA ILE A 225 -4.79 14.06 15.97
C ILE A 225 -5.46 15.27 15.31
N ASN A 226 -6.39 15.04 14.37
CA ASN A 226 -7.10 16.12 13.67
C ASN A 226 -7.98 16.95 14.63
N ALA A 227 -8.59 16.32 15.63
CA ALA A 227 -9.42 16.99 16.62
C ALA A 227 -8.61 17.74 17.71
N GLY A 228 -7.28 17.65 17.70
CA GLY A 228 -6.44 18.27 18.74
C GLY A 228 -6.50 17.53 20.09
N VAL A 229 -7.00 16.30 20.12
CA VAL A 229 -6.98 15.47 21.32
C VAL A 229 -5.54 15.03 21.59
N SER A 230 -5.05 15.26 22.81
CA SER A 230 -3.70 14.87 23.19
C SER A 230 -3.53 13.36 23.08
N VAL A 231 -2.53 12.94 22.30
CA VAL A 231 -2.12 11.53 22.12
C VAL A 231 -0.63 11.41 22.39
N ARG A 232 -0.23 10.38 23.14
CA ARG A 232 1.19 10.17 23.46
C ARG A 232 1.90 9.56 22.26
N ASN A 233 2.76 10.34 21.60
CA ASN A 233 3.63 9.83 20.56
C ASN A 233 4.96 9.36 21.17
N LEU A 234 5.15 8.05 21.24
CA LEU A 234 6.33 7.38 21.77
C LEU A 234 7.55 7.49 20.85
N ASP A 235 7.37 7.87 19.57
CA ASP A 235 8.53 8.11 18.72
C ASP A 235 9.15 9.47 19.07
N PRO A 236 10.41 9.54 19.49
CA PRO A 236 11.02 10.79 19.94
C PRO A 236 11.10 11.87 18.86
N ASN A 237 10.97 11.51 17.57
CA ASN A 237 11.13 12.36 16.40
C ASN A 237 12.44 13.16 16.36
N SER A 238 13.39 12.89 17.24
CA SER A 238 14.65 13.59 17.38
C SER A 238 15.83 12.63 17.24
N THR A 239 16.91 13.12 16.64
CA THR A 239 18.21 12.41 16.63
C THR A 239 18.93 12.45 17.99
N ARG A 240 18.51 13.36 18.88
CA ARG A 240 19.03 13.53 20.25
C ARG A 240 17.83 13.89 21.13
N PHE A 241 17.13 12.88 21.63
CA PHE A 241 15.97 13.10 22.48
C PHE A 241 16.44 13.32 23.92
N ARG A 242 16.06 14.44 24.52
CA ARG A 242 16.18 14.67 25.96
C ARG A 242 14.87 14.30 26.63
N LYS A 243 14.92 13.81 27.87
CA LYS A 243 13.74 13.40 28.65
C LYS A 243 12.71 14.53 28.86
N THR A 244 13.12 15.79 28.64
CA THR A 244 12.32 17.01 28.77
C THR A 244 11.72 17.52 27.46
N ASP A 245 12.06 16.93 26.31
CA ASP A 245 11.56 17.39 25.02
C ASP A 245 10.08 17.00 24.87
N THR A 246 9.20 17.98 24.62
CA THR A 246 7.81 17.71 24.25
C THR A 246 7.76 17.34 22.77
N ASN A 247 7.19 16.18 22.46
CA ASN A 247 7.03 15.72 21.07
C ASN A 247 5.77 16.34 20.45
N GLU A 248 5.86 17.62 20.10
CA GLU A 248 4.73 18.41 19.58
C GLU A 248 4.52 18.26 18.06
N VAL A 249 5.18 17.30 17.42
CA VAL A 249 5.15 17.14 15.95
C VAL A 249 3.74 16.90 15.40
N LEU A 250 2.81 16.43 16.23
CA LEU A 250 1.42 16.16 15.83
C LEU A 250 0.53 17.41 15.81
N SER A 251 0.90 18.47 16.54
CA SER A 251 0.10 19.70 16.65
C SER A 251 -0.10 20.40 15.30
N ILE A 252 0.83 20.20 14.35
CA ILE A 252 0.77 20.81 13.02
C ILE A 252 -0.41 20.31 12.19
N PHE A 253 -1.00 19.15 12.54
CA PHE A 253 -2.09 18.51 11.80
C PHE A 253 -3.49 18.87 12.32
N VAL A 254 -3.60 19.58 13.45
CA VAL A 254 -4.88 19.90 14.09
C VAL A 254 -5.76 20.72 13.15
N HIS A 255 -6.95 20.20 12.86
CA HIS A 255 -7.93 20.72 11.91
C HIS A 255 -7.42 20.91 10.47
N ARG A 256 -6.36 20.21 10.07
CA ARG A 256 -5.78 20.30 8.72
C ARG A 256 -6.03 19.08 7.86
N LEU A 257 -6.64 18.02 8.40
CA LEU A 257 -6.81 16.73 7.72
C LEU A 257 -8.27 16.53 7.31
N SER A 258 -8.51 16.16 6.04
CA SER A 258 -9.84 15.79 5.54
C SER A 258 -10.18 14.34 5.93
N VAL A 259 -10.53 14.15 7.21
CA VAL A 259 -10.81 12.83 7.80
C VAL A 259 -12.20 12.72 8.45
N ASP A 260 -12.92 13.84 8.57
CA ASP A 260 -14.20 13.89 9.28
C ASP A 260 -15.40 13.56 8.37
N GLU A 261 -15.22 13.72 7.06
CA GLU A 261 -16.27 13.51 6.06
C GLU A 261 -16.33 12.04 5.62
N PRO A 262 -17.51 11.38 5.69
CA PRO A 262 -17.70 10.03 5.20
C PRO A 262 -17.22 9.85 3.75
N GLY A 263 -16.35 8.87 3.51
CA GLY A 263 -15.78 8.58 2.21
C GLY A 263 -14.61 9.47 1.78
N SER A 264 -14.16 10.42 2.61
CA SER A 264 -13.06 11.34 2.24
C SER A 264 -11.66 10.72 2.26
N ILE A 265 -11.47 9.61 2.98
CA ILE A 265 -10.16 8.97 3.14
C ILE A 265 -9.91 8.02 1.97
N ILE A 266 -8.74 8.19 1.35
CA ILE A 266 -8.24 7.30 0.29
C ILE A 266 -7.60 6.07 0.95
N TRP A 267 -8.05 4.88 0.56
CA TRP A 267 -7.47 3.63 1.01
C TRP A 267 -6.59 3.04 -0.08
N ALA A 268 -5.30 2.94 0.21
CA ALA A 268 -4.31 2.50 -0.76
C ALA A 268 -3.50 1.33 -0.22
N GLY A 269 -2.97 0.51 -1.11
CA GLY A 269 -2.07 -0.56 -0.72
C GLY A 269 -1.22 -1.07 -1.86
N HIS A 270 -0.25 -1.90 -1.51
CA HIS A 270 0.54 -2.66 -2.47
C HIS A 270 0.56 -4.16 -2.12
N SER A 271 0.45 -5.04 -3.11
CA SER A 271 0.54 -6.49 -2.92
C SER A 271 -0.44 -6.98 -1.86
N PHE A 272 0.04 -7.64 -0.81
CA PHE A 272 -0.76 -8.04 0.34
C PHE A 272 -1.52 -6.86 0.99
N GLY A 273 -0.95 -5.66 0.95
CA GLY A 273 -1.61 -4.45 1.42
C GLY A 273 -2.81 -4.03 0.57
N SER A 274 -2.79 -4.25 -0.74
CA SER A 274 -3.95 -4.02 -1.61
C SER A 274 -5.08 -5.00 -1.29
N ALA A 275 -4.76 -6.28 -1.10
CA ALA A 275 -5.74 -7.27 -0.64
C ALA A 275 -6.31 -6.90 0.74
N SER A 276 -5.47 -6.37 1.63
CA SER A 276 -5.89 -5.90 2.95
C SER A 276 -6.85 -4.72 2.87
N VAL A 277 -6.63 -3.78 1.95
CA VAL A 277 -7.58 -2.68 1.69
C VAL A 277 -8.92 -3.22 1.19
N VAL A 278 -8.92 -4.12 0.20
CA VAL A 278 -10.16 -4.75 -0.31
C VAL A 278 -10.92 -5.47 0.81
N GLN A 279 -10.21 -6.25 1.63
CA GLN A 279 -10.79 -6.95 2.76
C GLN A 279 -11.34 -5.98 3.81
N LEU A 280 -10.63 -4.89 4.12
CA LEU A 280 -11.07 -3.86 5.07
C LEU A 280 -12.39 -3.24 4.63
N VAL A 281 -12.46 -2.78 3.38
CA VAL A 281 -13.64 -2.05 2.90
C VAL A 281 -14.84 -2.97 2.74
N LYS A 282 -14.66 -4.20 2.25
CA LYS A 282 -15.74 -5.19 2.21
C LYS A 282 -16.22 -5.56 3.61
N SER A 283 -15.30 -5.90 4.53
CA SER A 283 -15.66 -6.29 5.91
C SER A 283 -16.41 -5.17 6.63
N THR A 284 -15.99 -3.91 6.43
CA THR A 284 -16.58 -2.74 7.09
C THR A 284 -17.92 -2.33 6.49
N TYR A 285 -18.09 -2.44 5.17
CA TYR A 285 -19.31 -2.04 4.49
C TYR A 285 -20.41 -3.09 4.63
N TRP A 286 -20.10 -4.35 4.30
CA TRP A 286 -21.08 -5.44 4.30
C TRP A 286 -21.36 -6.01 5.69
N ARG A 287 -20.36 -6.00 6.58
CA ARG A 287 -20.47 -6.46 7.99
C ARG A 287 -21.21 -7.78 8.13
N ILE A 288 -20.84 -8.77 7.31
CA ILE A 288 -21.43 -10.11 7.38
C ILE A 288 -21.12 -10.67 8.79
N PRO A 289 -22.13 -11.08 9.57
CA PRO A 289 -21.90 -11.71 10.88
C PRO A 289 -21.17 -13.04 10.74
N ALA A 290 -20.42 -13.44 11.78
CA ALA A 290 -19.85 -14.79 11.86
C ALA A 290 -20.96 -15.85 11.85
N ASP A 291 -20.68 -17.01 11.24
CA ASP A 291 -21.55 -18.15 11.44
C ASP A 291 -21.37 -18.63 12.88
N ASP A 292 -22.48 -18.68 13.62
CA ASP A 292 -22.55 -19.27 14.96
C ASP A 292 -21.54 -18.72 15.99
N PRO A 293 -21.84 -17.57 16.61
CA PRO A 293 -20.93 -16.92 17.57
C PRO A 293 -20.69 -17.74 18.85
N ASP A 294 -21.52 -18.76 19.13
CA ASP A 294 -21.53 -19.53 20.38
C ASP A 294 -21.18 -21.03 20.19
N GLY A 295 -20.87 -21.46 18.96
CA GLY A 295 -20.40 -22.83 18.66
C GLY A 295 -21.47 -23.94 18.64
N ASN A 296 -22.76 -23.61 18.48
CA ASN A 296 -23.89 -24.56 18.48
C ASN A 296 -24.60 -24.82 17.12
N SER A 297 -24.08 -24.44 15.95
CA SER A 297 -24.74 -24.67 14.65
C SER A 297 -23.87 -25.36 13.59
N THR A 298 -24.34 -26.52 13.14
CA THR A 298 -23.77 -27.38 12.11
C THR A 298 -24.38 -27.17 10.70
N SER A 299 -25.04 -26.04 10.40
CA SER A 299 -25.96 -26.00 9.25
C SER A 299 -25.55 -25.19 8.01
N LEU A 300 -24.37 -24.57 7.94
CA LEU A 300 -23.93 -23.87 6.72
C LEU A 300 -22.48 -24.21 6.36
N HIS A 301 -22.31 -24.84 5.20
CA HIS A 301 -21.02 -25.09 4.58
C HIS A 301 -20.88 -24.19 3.34
N PRO A 302 -19.74 -23.50 3.15
CA PRO A 302 -18.57 -23.44 4.03
C PRO A 302 -18.75 -22.47 5.23
N PRO A 303 -18.08 -22.72 6.37
CA PRO A 303 -18.15 -21.85 7.55
C PRO A 303 -17.53 -20.48 7.29
N TYR A 304 -18.17 -19.42 7.77
CA TYR A 304 -17.71 -18.04 7.63
C TYR A 304 -17.11 -17.47 8.93
N THR A 305 -15.87 -17.02 8.84
CA THR A 305 -15.12 -16.35 9.91
C THR A 305 -14.72 -14.94 9.47
N PRO A 306 -15.35 -13.87 9.98
CA PRO A 306 -14.98 -12.50 9.62
C PRO A 306 -13.58 -12.16 10.17
N LEU A 307 -12.79 -11.45 9.35
CA LEU A 307 -11.45 -11.00 9.77
C LEU A 307 -11.46 -9.62 10.42
N PHE A 308 -12.53 -8.85 10.27
CA PHE A 308 -12.69 -7.54 10.88
C PHE A 308 -14.18 -7.24 11.10
N THR A 309 -14.54 -6.96 12.34
CA THR A 309 -15.94 -6.76 12.77
C THR A 309 -16.10 -5.42 13.48
N PRO A 310 -16.01 -4.30 12.74
CA PRO A 310 -16.18 -2.99 13.33
C PRO A 310 -17.63 -2.81 13.78
N SER A 311 -17.85 -2.15 14.92
CA SER A 311 -19.21 -1.77 15.34
C SER A 311 -19.86 -0.89 14.27
N ALA A 312 -21.17 -1.06 14.04
CA ALA A 312 -21.94 -0.23 13.10
C ALA A 312 -21.91 1.27 13.45
N THR A 313 -21.69 1.60 14.73
CA THR A 313 -21.57 2.99 15.22
C THR A 313 -20.12 3.48 15.30
N SER A 314 -19.14 2.65 14.89
CA SER A 314 -17.74 3.06 14.87
C SER A 314 -17.48 4.14 13.81
N SER A 315 -16.45 4.96 14.04
CA SER A 315 -16.08 5.99 13.07
C SER A 315 -15.63 5.41 11.73
N ILE A 316 -14.92 4.27 11.73
CA ILE A 316 -14.50 3.61 10.48
C ILE A 316 -15.68 3.07 9.68
N ALA A 317 -16.73 2.59 10.35
CA ALA A 317 -17.96 2.15 9.68
C ALA A 317 -18.71 3.31 9.00
N ARG A 318 -18.63 4.52 9.55
CA ARG A 318 -19.13 5.74 8.89
C ARG A 318 -18.22 6.19 7.75
N GLN A 319 -16.90 6.00 7.90
CA GLN A 319 -15.93 6.50 6.93
C GLN A 319 -15.93 5.71 5.62
N ILE A 320 -16.18 4.39 5.68
CA ILE A 320 -16.18 3.54 4.49
C ILE A 320 -17.57 3.56 3.84
N THR A 321 -17.63 4.17 2.67
CA THR A 321 -18.84 4.42 1.88
C THR A 321 -18.60 3.99 0.42
N PRO A 322 -19.64 3.96 -0.43
CA PRO A 322 -19.47 3.72 -1.86
C PRO A 322 -18.58 4.76 -2.57
N SER A 323 -18.45 5.97 -2.01
CA SER A 323 -17.57 7.03 -2.52
C SER A 323 -16.11 6.92 -2.06
N SER A 324 -15.79 6.01 -1.13
CA SER A 324 -14.42 5.82 -0.63
C SER A 324 -13.44 5.46 -1.75
N PRO A 325 -12.39 6.27 -2.00
CA PRO A 325 -11.44 6.00 -3.08
C PRO A 325 -10.50 4.86 -2.74
N LEU A 326 -10.26 3.96 -3.69
CA LEU A 326 -9.32 2.85 -3.58
C LEU A 326 -8.18 2.96 -4.60
N VAL A 327 -6.95 2.77 -4.14
CA VAL A 327 -5.75 2.68 -4.99
C VAL A 327 -5.02 1.36 -4.72
N LEU A 328 -5.07 0.44 -5.67
CA LEU A 328 -4.58 -0.94 -5.51
C LEU A 328 -3.35 -1.16 -6.40
N LEU A 329 -2.16 -1.22 -5.81
CA LEU A 329 -0.93 -1.48 -6.53
C LEU A 329 -0.61 -2.98 -6.51
N ASP A 330 -0.45 -3.61 -7.67
CA ASP A 330 -0.09 -5.03 -7.82
C ASP A 330 -0.77 -5.95 -6.80
N MET A 331 -2.11 -5.97 -6.77
CA MET A 331 -2.80 -6.74 -5.73
C MET A 331 -2.49 -8.23 -5.86
N TRP A 332 -1.85 -8.78 -4.83
CA TRP A 332 -1.75 -10.21 -4.62
C TRP A 332 -3.07 -10.71 -4.05
N ALA A 333 -3.88 -11.33 -4.90
CA ALA A 333 -5.30 -11.57 -4.63
C ALA A 333 -5.56 -12.92 -3.95
N MET A 334 -4.58 -13.83 -3.87
CA MET A 334 -4.73 -15.15 -3.21
C MET A 334 -5.30 -15.05 -1.79
N PRO A 335 -4.88 -14.11 -0.91
CA PRO A 335 -5.45 -13.99 0.42
C PRO A 335 -6.96 -13.70 0.47
N LEU A 336 -7.56 -13.18 -0.62
CA LEU A 336 -9.01 -12.94 -0.71
C LEU A 336 -9.81 -14.22 -1.04
N ASP A 337 -9.15 -15.28 -1.50
CA ASP A 337 -9.78 -16.56 -1.83
C ASP A 337 -9.91 -17.49 -0.60
N SER A 338 -9.65 -17.00 0.62
CA SER A 338 -9.77 -17.83 1.83
C SER A 338 -11.17 -18.46 1.93
N PRO A 339 -11.27 -19.79 2.10
CA PRO A 339 -12.56 -20.48 2.21
C PRO A 339 -13.35 -20.00 3.43
N TYR A 340 -12.67 -19.50 4.47
CA TYR A 340 -13.27 -18.98 5.69
C TYR A 340 -13.90 -17.59 5.50
N THR A 341 -13.51 -16.86 4.47
CA THR A 341 -14.08 -15.54 4.15
C THR A 341 -14.90 -15.55 2.87
N PHE A 342 -15.20 -16.74 2.33
CA PHE A 342 -15.83 -16.92 1.02
C PHE A 342 -17.11 -16.09 0.86
N ARG A 343 -17.99 -16.06 1.87
CA ARG A 343 -19.21 -15.23 1.81
C ARG A 343 -18.93 -13.74 1.57
N LEU A 344 -17.85 -13.22 2.14
CA LEU A 344 -17.44 -11.83 1.91
C LEU A 344 -16.81 -11.63 0.53
N SER A 345 -16.05 -12.59 0.03
CA SER A 345 -15.45 -12.50 -1.31
C SER A 345 -16.51 -12.44 -2.41
N GLN A 346 -17.68 -13.04 -2.16
CA GLN A 346 -18.87 -12.97 -3.01
C GLN A 346 -19.55 -11.59 -3.05
N MET A 347 -19.26 -10.69 -2.11
CA MET A 347 -19.85 -9.36 -2.11
C MET A 347 -19.08 -8.43 -3.05
N PRO A 348 -19.76 -7.56 -3.82
CA PRO A 348 -19.06 -6.59 -4.67
C PRO A 348 -18.32 -5.56 -3.82
N LEU A 349 -17.39 -4.83 -4.44
CA LEU A 349 -16.81 -3.66 -3.79
C LEU A 349 -17.90 -2.62 -3.46
N PRO A 350 -17.76 -1.85 -2.36
CA PRO A 350 -18.73 -0.82 -1.98
C PRO A 350 -19.00 0.21 -3.08
N CYS A 351 -18.01 0.50 -3.95
CA CYS A 351 -18.13 1.43 -5.06
C CYS A 351 -19.17 1.03 -6.12
N TYR A 352 -19.70 -0.20 -6.07
CA TYR A 352 -20.81 -0.65 -6.91
C TYR A 352 -22.19 -0.44 -6.30
N ALA A 353 -22.27 -0.03 -5.04
CA ALA A 353 -23.54 0.30 -4.41
C ALA A 353 -24.05 1.71 -4.75
N THR A 354 -23.32 2.49 -5.56
CA THR A 354 -23.79 3.78 -6.10
C THR A 354 -24.76 3.57 -7.28
N PRO A 355 -25.74 4.47 -7.51
CA PRO A 355 -26.56 4.47 -8.71
C PRO A 355 -25.72 4.54 -10.00
N SER A 356 -26.26 4.03 -11.11
CA SER A 356 -25.64 3.73 -12.41
C SER A 356 -24.76 4.82 -13.09
N SER A 357 -24.08 4.40 -14.17
CA SER A 357 -23.02 5.04 -14.98
C SER A 357 -21.69 5.32 -14.28
N SER A 358 -21.69 5.81 -13.03
CA SER A 358 -20.46 6.15 -12.28
C SER A 358 -19.95 5.05 -11.34
N ALA A 359 -20.71 3.96 -11.18
CA ALA A 359 -20.35 2.85 -10.29
C ALA A 359 -18.96 2.29 -10.62
N GLY A 360 -18.15 2.06 -9.58
CA GLY A 360 -16.77 1.59 -9.69
C GLY A 360 -15.72 2.65 -10.05
N SER A 361 -16.12 3.87 -10.39
CA SER A 361 -15.20 4.95 -10.82
C SER A 361 -14.23 5.41 -9.73
N THR A 362 -14.52 5.12 -8.46
CA THR A 362 -13.70 5.42 -7.27
C THR A 362 -12.63 4.35 -6.98
N THR A 363 -12.32 3.47 -7.93
CA THR A 363 -11.27 2.45 -7.77
C THR A 363 -10.26 2.51 -8.91
N LEU A 364 -8.99 2.67 -8.56
CA LEU A 364 -7.84 2.57 -9.46
C LEU A 364 -7.00 1.36 -9.08
N ALA A 365 -6.69 0.49 -10.05
CA ALA A 365 -5.74 -0.60 -9.88
C ALA A 365 -4.57 -0.44 -10.86
N LEU A 366 -3.36 -0.42 -10.32
CA LEU A 366 -2.13 -0.28 -11.09
C LEU A 366 -1.29 -1.53 -10.93
N LEU A 367 -1.19 -2.32 -11.99
CA LEU A 367 -0.40 -3.52 -12.02
C LEU A 367 0.99 -3.24 -12.61
N SER A 368 1.87 -4.22 -12.46
CA SER A 368 3.08 -4.44 -13.24
C SER A 368 2.79 -5.45 -14.35
N ALA A 369 3.65 -5.50 -15.37
CA ALA A 369 3.56 -6.50 -16.42
C ALA A 369 3.61 -7.92 -15.82
N ALA A 370 4.46 -8.15 -14.82
CA ALA A 370 4.52 -9.43 -14.10
C ALA A 370 3.18 -9.87 -13.50
N PHE A 371 2.39 -8.95 -12.95
CA PHE A 371 1.06 -9.24 -12.39
C PHE A 371 -0.03 -9.29 -13.46
N ALA A 372 0.05 -8.44 -14.48
CA ALA A 372 -0.90 -8.43 -15.61
C ALA A 372 -0.75 -9.69 -16.48
N GLU A 373 0.46 -10.25 -16.57
CA GLU A 373 0.73 -11.44 -17.38
C GLU A 373 0.52 -12.73 -16.58
N TRP A 374 0.25 -12.67 -15.27
CA TRP A 374 -0.01 -13.83 -14.39
C TRP A 374 -1.52 -14.16 -14.34
N PRO A 375 -2.02 -15.13 -15.15
CA PRO A 375 -3.45 -15.30 -15.36
C PRO A 375 -4.20 -15.65 -14.09
N ALA A 376 -3.69 -16.60 -13.29
CA ALA A 376 -4.35 -17.01 -12.06
C ALA A 376 -4.57 -15.87 -11.06
N ASN A 377 -3.59 -14.98 -10.88
CA ASN A 377 -3.77 -13.81 -10.00
C ASN A 377 -4.61 -12.71 -10.67
N LEU A 378 -4.46 -12.50 -11.98
CA LEU A 378 -5.27 -11.54 -12.73
C LEU A 378 -6.76 -11.90 -12.68
N ASP A 379 -7.11 -13.18 -12.82
CA ASP A 379 -8.49 -13.66 -12.71
C ASP A 379 -9.05 -13.42 -11.30
N ARG A 380 -8.26 -13.72 -10.26
CA ARG A 380 -8.63 -13.41 -8.87
C ARG A 380 -8.85 -11.91 -8.64
N LEU A 381 -7.96 -11.07 -9.17
CA LEU A 381 -8.12 -9.61 -9.12
C LEU A 381 -9.40 -9.18 -9.84
N LYS A 382 -9.64 -9.64 -11.07
CA LYS A 382 -10.85 -9.31 -11.83
C LYS A 382 -12.11 -9.75 -11.10
N ARG A 383 -12.15 -10.95 -10.51
CA ARG A 383 -13.27 -11.41 -9.65
C ARG A 383 -13.48 -10.51 -8.45
N ALA A 384 -12.41 -10.13 -7.75
CA ALA A 384 -12.49 -9.25 -6.57
C ALA A 384 -13.01 -7.85 -6.92
N LEU A 385 -12.71 -7.38 -8.13
CA LEU A 385 -13.09 -6.07 -8.66
C LEU A 385 -14.38 -6.09 -9.49
N CYS A 386 -15.04 -7.21 -9.73
CA CYS A 386 -16.25 -7.29 -10.56
C CYS A 386 -17.50 -6.81 -9.78
N PRO A 387 -18.50 -6.16 -10.42
CA PRO A 387 -19.79 -5.84 -9.78
C PRO A 387 -20.61 -7.08 -9.41
N THR A 388 -20.37 -8.21 -10.09
CA THR A 388 -20.98 -9.51 -9.80
C THR A 388 -19.87 -10.55 -9.60
N PRO A 389 -19.33 -10.68 -8.38
CA PRO A 389 -18.45 -11.79 -8.05
C PRO A 389 -19.24 -13.10 -8.27
N ALA A 390 -18.65 -14.08 -8.94
CA ALA A 390 -19.32 -15.30 -9.40
C ALA A 390 -20.10 -16.02 -8.29
N THR A 391 -21.44 -16.02 -8.35
CA THR A 391 -22.29 -16.72 -7.38
C THR A 391 -22.06 -18.24 -7.45
N GLU A 392 -22.42 -18.98 -6.39
CA GLU A 392 -22.35 -20.47 -6.37
C GLU A 392 -22.97 -21.14 -7.61
N THR A 393 -23.94 -20.50 -8.23
CA THR A 393 -24.61 -20.95 -9.46
C THR A 393 -23.68 -20.86 -10.69
N SER A 394 -22.82 -19.85 -10.77
CA SER A 394 -21.85 -19.63 -11.84
C SER A 394 -20.69 -20.64 -11.82
N LEU A 395 -20.37 -21.19 -10.64
CA LEU A 395 -19.32 -22.20 -10.47
C LEU A 395 -19.77 -23.60 -10.90
N ARG A 396 -21.08 -23.89 -10.86
CA ARG A 396 -21.65 -25.19 -11.28
C ARG A 396 -21.93 -25.31 -12.77
N ASN A 397 -22.03 -24.19 -13.49
CA ASN A 397 -22.26 -24.16 -14.93
C ASN A 397 -21.50 -23.00 -15.59
N PRO A 398 -20.27 -23.23 -16.07
CA PRO A 398 -19.42 -22.20 -16.71
C PRO A 398 -20.08 -21.52 -17.91
N HIS A 399 -21.03 -22.19 -18.57
CA HIS A 399 -21.76 -21.68 -19.73
C HIS A 399 -22.94 -20.76 -19.38
N ALA A 400 -23.29 -20.63 -18.09
CA ALA A 400 -24.37 -19.77 -17.63
C ALA A 400 -23.91 -18.34 -17.27
N PHE A 401 -22.61 -18.05 -17.35
CA PHE A 401 -22.11 -16.69 -17.17
C PHE A 401 -22.38 -15.86 -18.43
N THR A 402 -23.56 -15.26 -18.49
CA THR A 402 -23.79 -14.08 -19.33
C THR A 402 -23.52 -12.85 -18.46
N PRO A 403 -22.40 -12.13 -18.65
CA PRO A 403 -22.27 -10.83 -18.04
C PRO A 403 -23.42 -9.99 -18.57
N THR A 404 -24.40 -9.66 -17.74
CA THR A 404 -25.33 -8.59 -18.09
C THR A 404 -24.47 -7.37 -18.40
N PRO A 405 -24.60 -6.75 -19.59
CA PRO A 405 -23.89 -5.53 -19.89
C PRO A 405 -24.43 -4.45 -18.97
N ILE A 406 -23.82 -4.31 -17.79
CA ILE A 406 -24.05 -3.17 -16.93
C ILE A 406 -23.17 -2.09 -17.53
N ASP A 407 -23.78 -1.02 -18.02
CA ASP A 407 -23.11 0.22 -18.46
C ASP A 407 -22.55 0.95 -17.23
N VAL A 408 -21.53 0.34 -16.60
CA VAL A 408 -20.80 0.88 -15.46
C VAL A 408 -19.40 1.27 -15.89
N ALA A 409 -18.95 2.44 -15.44
CA ALA A 409 -17.56 2.83 -15.57
C ALA A 409 -16.63 1.73 -15.01
N GLY A 410 -16.91 1.19 -13.84
CA GLY A 410 -16.06 0.17 -13.23
C GLY A 410 -14.65 0.70 -12.86
N PRO A 411 -13.86 -0.12 -12.14
CA PRO A 411 -12.48 0.18 -11.82
C PRO A 411 -11.62 0.39 -13.05
N ARG A 412 -10.69 1.34 -12.94
CA ARG A 412 -9.69 1.58 -13.99
C ARG A 412 -8.43 0.77 -13.70
N LEU A 413 -8.02 -0.07 -14.65
CA LEU A 413 -6.85 -0.93 -14.53
C LEU A 413 -5.81 -0.57 -15.58
N PHE A 414 -4.59 -0.35 -15.13
CA PHE A 414 -3.45 -0.07 -16.01
C PHE A 414 -2.20 -0.79 -15.55
N TYR A 415 -1.26 -1.01 -16.47
CA TYR A 415 0.09 -1.41 -16.12
C TYR A 415 1.10 -0.84 -17.12
N PRO A 416 2.31 -0.48 -16.68
CA PRO A 416 3.35 -0.13 -17.61
C PRO A 416 4.06 -1.41 -18.10
N ALA A 417 4.26 -1.55 -19.40
CA ALA A 417 4.97 -2.67 -20.02
C ALA A 417 6.41 -2.80 -19.48
N ASN A 418 6.97 -4.01 -19.54
CA ASN A 418 8.32 -4.32 -19.06
C ASN A 418 8.57 -3.99 -17.58
N SER A 419 7.53 -4.08 -16.74
CA SER A 419 7.60 -3.81 -15.30
C SER A 419 7.49 -5.07 -14.45
N ALA A 420 8.18 -5.07 -13.31
CA ALA A 420 8.18 -6.15 -12.33
C ALA A 420 7.53 -5.70 -11.02
N HIS A 421 7.15 -6.67 -10.17
CA HIS A 421 6.45 -6.39 -8.92
C HIS A 421 7.22 -5.42 -8.00
N LEU A 422 8.53 -5.65 -7.81
CA LEU A 422 9.35 -4.78 -6.97
C LEU A 422 9.47 -3.35 -7.50
N TYR A 423 9.09 -3.07 -8.76
CA TYR A 423 9.11 -1.72 -9.33
C TYR A 423 8.07 -0.80 -8.70
N GLN A 424 7.13 -1.31 -7.91
CA GLN A 424 6.22 -0.53 -7.08
C GLN A 424 6.88 0.00 -5.78
N SER A 425 8.11 -0.40 -5.48
CA SER A 425 8.81 -0.09 -4.22
C SER A 425 10.13 0.65 -4.44
N ASP A 426 10.67 1.20 -3.35
CA ASP A 426 11.96 1.89 -3.33
C ASP A 426 13.13 0.98 -3.74
N PHE A 427 13.00 -0.35 -3.59
CA PHE A 427 14.04 -1.30 -3.96
C PHE A 427 14.42 -1.20 -5.44
N ALA A 428 13.47 -0.94 -6.32
CA ALA A 428 13.76 -0.86 -7.75
C ALA A 428 14.55 0.40 -8.13
N ILE A 429 14.36 1.50 -7.39
CA ILE A 429 15.15 2.72 -7.57
C ILE A 429 16.57 2.51 -7.03
N LEU A 430 16.68 1.93 -5.83
CA LEU A 430 17.95 1.83 -5.12
C LEU A 430 18.82 0.68 -5.60
N PHE A 431 18.23 -0.40 -6.12
CA PHE A 431 18.96 -1.59 -6.57
C PHE A 431 18.54 -2.01 -7.99
N PRO A 432 18.67 -1.14 -9.00
CA PRO A 432 18.14 -1.40 -10.34
C PRO A 432 18.78 -2.64 -11.00
N ARG A 433 20.10 -2.85 -10.81
CA ARG A 433 20.79 -4.03 -11.34
C ARG A 433 20.35 -5.34 -10.64
N ALA A 434 20.18 -5.31 -9.32
CA ALA A 434 19.76 -6.49 -8.57
C ALA A 434 18.31 -6.86 -8.91
N THR A 435 17.43 -5.86 -8.96
CA THR A 435 16.02 -6.05 -9.32
C THR A 435 15.88 -6.56 -10.75
N ARG A 436 16.64 -6.01 -11.73
CA ARG A 436 16.62 -6.52 -13.11
C ARG A 436 17.10 -7.98 -13.23
N ARG A 437 18.09 -8.39 -12.43
CA ARG A 437 18.56 -9.79 -12.41
C ARG A 437 17.56 -10.75 -11.76
N MET A 438 16.91 -10.31 -10.68
CA MET A 438 15.95 -11.12 -9.93
C MET A 438 14.67 -11.41 -10.72
N PHE A 439 14.21 -10.47 -11.55
CA PHE A 439 12.98 -10.61 -12.33
C PHE A 439 13.25 -10.80 -13.84
N ASN A 440 14.20 -11.68 -14.18
CA ASN A 440 14.52 -12.12 -15.54
C ASN A 440 14.49 -11.02 -16.62
N GLY A 441 15.21 -9.92 -16.39
CA GLY A 441 15.50 -8.97 -17.44
C GLY A 441 14.39 -7.96 -17.75
N GLY A 442 13.46 -7.69 -16.82
CA GLY A 442 12.51 -6.57 -16.92
C GLY A 442 13.20 -5.30 -17.43
N GLY A 443 13.06 -5.03 -18.73
CA GLY A 443 13.84 -4.04 -19.46
C GLY A 443 13.47 -2.60 -19.11
N GLY A 444 12.43 -2.42 -18.29
CA GLY A 444 11.88 -1.13 -17.92
C GLY A 444 12.83 -0.20 -17.17
N GLU A 445 12.38 1.04 -17.05
CA GLU A 445 13.05 2.16 -16.39
C GLU A 445 12.34 2.41 -15.05
N PRO A 446 12.80 1.85 -13.91
CA PRO A 446 12.04 1.84 -12.66
C PRO A 446 11.54 3.22 -12.21
N THR A 447 12.38 4.24 -12.34
CA THR A 447 12.01 5.64 -12.06
C THR A 447 10.85 6.13 -12.93
N ARG A 448 10.86 5.81 -14.23
CA ARG A 448 9.77 6.19 -15.14
C ARG A 448 8.48 5.48 -14.76
N LEU A 449 8.56 4.20 -14.45
CA LEU A 449 7.39 3.38 -14.11
C LEU A 449 6.71 3.88 -12.83
N LEU A 450 7.51 4.22 -11.80
CA LEU A 450 7.00 4.83 -10.59
C LEU A 450 6.40 6.23 -10.84
N ARG A 451 6.96 7.02 -11.76
CA ARG A 451 6.35 8.28 -12.21
C ARG A 451 5.01 8.07 -12.90
N LEU A 452 4.87 7.03 -13.74
CA LEU A 452 3.58 6.69 -14.35
C LEU A 452 2.53 6.34 -13.29
N ASN A 453 2.92 5.55 -12.28
CA ASN A 453 2.00 5.22 -11.19
C ASN A 453 1.61 6.46 -10.39
N GLN A 454 2.57 7.34 -10.06
CA GLN A 454 2.30 8.62 -9.42
C GLN A 454 1.32 9.49 -10.22
N ARG A 455 1.53 9.58 -11.53
CA ARG A 455 0.67 10.35 -12.44
C ARG A 455 -0.75 9.80 -12.46
N ALA A 456 -0.89 8.48 -12.60
CA ALA A 456 -2.18 7.81 -12.59
C ALA A 456 -2.92 8.01 -11.27
N ILE A 457 -2.22 7.91 -10.12
CA ILE A 457 -2.81 8.18 -8.80
C ILE A 457 -3.29 9.62 -8.70
N VAL A 458 -2.44 10.60 -9.02
CA VAL A 458 -2.79 12.02 -8.87
C VAL A 458 -3.91 12.43 -9.82
N GLU A 459 -3.88 11.97 -11.08
CA GLU A 459 -4.96 12.24 -12.03
C GLU A 459 -6.26 11.55 -11.60
N PHE A 460 -6.19 10.33 -11.07
CA PHE A 460 -7.36 9.63 -10.53
C PHE A 460 -8.00 10.41 -9.38
N LEU A 461 -7.20 10.91 -8.43
CA LEU A 461 -7.71 11.75 -7.34
C LEU A 461 -8.38 13.02 -7.86
N ARG A 462 -7.79 13.66 -8.88
CA ARG A 462 -8.38 14.83 -9.53
C ARG A 462 -9.70 14.51 -10.23
N ASP A 463 -9.76 13.37 -10.95
CA ASP A 463 -10.94 12.95 -11.71
C ASP A 463 -12.13 12.61 -10.81
N ILE A 464 -11.89 12.12 -9.59
CA ILE A 464 -12.95 11.90 -8.58
C ILE A 464 -13.26 13.16 -7.74
N GLY A 465 -12.74 14.32 -8.15
CA GLY A 465 -13.05 15.62 -7.54
C GLY A 465 -12.22 16.01 -6.31
N MET A 466 -11.14 15.29 -5.99
CA MET A 466 -10.25 15.70 -4.90
C MET A 466 -9.32 16.84 -5.34
N GLU A 467 -9.21 17.86 -4.50
CA GLU A 467 -8.33 19.00 -4.73
C GLU A 467 -6.85 18.62 -4.48
N VAL A 468 -6.15 18.29 -5.56
CA VAL A 468 -4.72 18.01 -5.59
C VAL A 468 -3.99 19.04 -6.46
N GLY A 469 -2.69 19.22 -6.20
CA GLY A 469 -1.84 20.18 -6.89
C GLY A 469 -1.85 20.01 -8.42
N PRO A 470 -1.58 21.09 -9.19
CA PRO A 470 -1.64 21.04 -10.65
C PRO A 470 -0.61 20.07 -11.25
N PRO A 471 -0.88 19.51 -12.45
CA PRO A 471 0.13 18.78 -13.21
C PRO A 471 1.37 19.65 -13.44
N ASN A 472 2.55 19.06 -13.33
CA ASN A 472 3.82 19.75 -13.57
C ASN A 472 4.45 19.18 -14.86
N ALA A 473 4.94 20.05 -15.74
CA ALA A 473 5.66 19.62 -16.95
C ALA A 473 6.90 18.76 -16.61
N ARG A 474 7.53 18.98 -15.43
CA ARG A 474 8.62 18.12 -14.92
C ARG A 474 8.18 16.73 -14.46
N GLY A 475 6.88 16.50 -14.29
CA GLY A 475 6.29 15.23 -13.87
C GLY A 475 5.96 14.29 -15.02
N LEU A 476 5.93 14.78 -16.25
CA LEU A 476 5.79 13.94 -17.45
C LEU A 476 7.03 13.05 -17.57
N ALA A 477 6.83 11.76 -17.82
CA ALA A 477 7.95 10.88 -18.14
C ALA A 477 8.61 11.36 -19.43
N ASP A 478 9.95 11.32 -19.48
CA ASP A 478 10.77 11.95 -20.54
C ASP A 478 10.17 11.79 -21.95
N GLY A 479 9.78 12.92 -22.57
CA GLY A 479 9.26 13.00 -23.95
C GLY A 479 7.73 13.03 -24.12
N GLU A 480 6.95 12.97 -23.04
CA GLU A 480 5.48 12.98 -23.11
C GLU A 480 4.91 14.41 -23.09
N VAL A 481 3.97 14.69 -24.01
CA VAL A 481 3.40 16.03 -24.24
C VAL A 481 2.08 16.16 -23.46
N GLN A 482 1.90 17.27 -22.74
CA GLN A 482 0.57 17.65 -22.21
C GLN A 482 -0.40 17.82 -23.38
N GLY A 483 -1.65 17.37 -23.27
CA GLY A 483 -2.65 17.66 -24.30
C GLY A 483 -2.66 19.17 -24.61
N GLU A 484 -2.62 19.54 -25.90
CA GLU A 484 -2.68 20.94 -26.31
C GLU A 484 -4.00 21.58 -25.88
N VAL A 485 -3.94 22.87 -25.53
CA VAL A 485 -5.09 23.62 -25.05
C VAL A 485 -5.96 24.03 -26.25
N GLY A 486 -6.90 23.16 -26.61
CA GLY A 486 -8.06 23.55 -27.40
C GLY A 486 -9.10 24.26 -26.53
N VAL A 487 -9.76 25.29 -27.06
CA VAL A 487 -10.83 26.02 -26.36
C VAL A 487 -11.97 25.04 -26.03
N GLY A 488 -12.04 24.58 -24.77
CA GLY A 488 -13.08 23.67 -24.27
C GLY A 488 -12.61 22.30 -23.74
N GLU A 489 -11.33 21.94 -23.80
CA GLU A 489 -10.84 20.61 -23.35
C GLU A 489 -10.23 20.56 -21.94
N LYS A 490 -10.30 19.36 -21.32
CA LYS A 490 -9.93 19.06 -19.92
C LYS A 490 -8.47 19.43 -19.61
N ARG A 491 -8.27 20.32 -18.62
CA ARG A 491 -6.95 20.69 -18.07
C ARG A 491 -6.41 19.56 -17.18
N GLY A 492 -5.35 18.85 -17.57
CA GLY A 492 -4.86 17.72 -16.77
C GLY A 492 -3.91 16.76 -17.50
N ASP A 493 -3.46 15.73 -16.80
CA ASP A 493 -2.77 14.56 -17.37
C ASP A 493 -3.78 13.46 -17.73
N TRP A 494 -4.98 13.85 -18.17
CA TRP A 494 -6.16 13.00 -18.32
C TRP A 494 -5.93 11.76 -19.19
N ARG A 495 -4.98 11.82 -20.14
CA ARG A 495 -4.59 10.71 -21.01
C ARG A 495 -4.09 9.50 -20.22
N ILE A 496 -3.50 9.69 -19.03
CA ILE A 496 -3.04 8.58 -18.18
C ILE A 496 -4.19 7.67 -17.71
N LEU A 497 -5.43 8.17 -17.74
CA LEU A 497 -6.64 7.42 -17.36
C LEU A 497 -7.48 6.99 -18.58
N ALA A 498 -7.02 7.24 -19.80
CA ALA A 498 -7.74 6.86 -21.01
C ALA A 498 -7.70 5.33 -21.21
N ARG A 499 -8.85 4.73 -21.54
CA ARG A 499 -9.01 3.27 -21.65
C ARG A 499 -8.28 2.63 -22.82
N ASP A 500 -7.86 3.42 -23.79
CA ASP A 500 -7.01 3.02 -24.91
C ASP A 500 -5.51 3.16 -24.57
N GLY A 501 -5.17 3.47 -23.31
CA GLY A 501 -3.80 3.74 -22.85
C GLY A 501 -3.32 5.16 -23.13
N GLY A 502 -4.15 6.03 -23.75
CA GLY A 502 -3.88 7.45 -23.93
C GLY A 502 -2.68 7.78 -24.80
N GLY A 503 -2.18 6.82 -25.60
CA GLY A 503 -0.99 6.96 -26.43
C GLY A 503 0.32 7.07 -25.62
N ILE A 504 0.33 6.70 -24.34
CA ILE A 504 1.50 6.80 -23.47
C ILE A 504 2.40 5.58 -23.69
N ARG A 505 3.71 5.82 -23.88
CA ARG A 505 4.68 4.77 -24.25
C ARG A 505 4.67 3.62 -23.24
N GLY A 506 4.20 2.46 -23.70
CA GLY A 506 4.12 1.23 -22.90
C GLY A 506 3.20 1.37 -21.69
N TRP A 507 2.16 2.19 -21.74
CA TRP A 507 1.09 2.22 -20.73
C TRP A 507 -0.12 1.45 -21.27
N MET A 508 -0.45 0.34 -20.63
CA MET A 508 -1.44 -0.61 -21.10
C MET A 508 -2.68 -0.52 -20.22
N ALA A 509 -3.85 -0.37 -20.84
CA ALA A 509 -5.13 -0.52 -20.15
C ALA A 509 -5.55 -2.00 -20.11
N VAL A 510 -6.20 -2.41 -19.02
CA VAL A 510 -6.72 -3.77 -18.86
C VAL A 510 -8.23 -3.70 -18.70
N GLU A 511 -8.95 -4.50 -19.49
CA GLU A 511 -10.39 -4.64 -19.32
C GLU A 511 -10.72 -5.55 -18.13
N VAL A 512 -11.54 -5.02 -17.22
CA VAL A 512 -12.10 -5.77 -16.09
C VAL A 512 -13.26 -6.67 -16.54
N MET A 513 -14.06 -6.19 -17.49
CA MET A 513 -15.32 -6.80 -17.93
C MET A 513 -15.13 -7.45 -19.30
N GLY A 514 -14.81 -8.75 -19.32
CA GLY A 514 -14.59 -9.54 -20.53
C GLY A 514 -14.18 -10.97 -20.17
N GLY A 515 -14.80 -11.96 -20.80
CA GLY A 515 -14.67 -13.37 -20.42
C GLY A 515 -13.24 -13.88 -20.51
N THR A 516 -12.72 -14.42 -19.41
CA THR A 516 -11.60 -15.35 -19.45
C THR A 516 -12.16 -16.77 -19.54
N GLU A 517 -11.60 -17.58 -20.45
CA GLU A 517 -11.85 -19.02 -20.46
C GLU A 517 -11.53 -19.57 -19.08
N VAL A 518 -12.51 -20.23 -18.46
CA VAL A 518 -12.36 -20.86 -17.15
C VAL A 518 -11.36 -22.00 -17.29
N VAL A 519 -10.11 -21.78 -16.91
CA VAL A 519 -9.18 -22.88 -16.67
C VAL A 519 -9.57 -23.50 -15.33
N GLU A 520 -10.01 -24.76 -15.34
CA GLU A 520 -10.41 -25.49 -14.15
C GLU A 520 -9.34 -25.41 -13.05
N GLY A 521 -9.78 -24.97 -11.87
CA GLY A 521 -8.94 -24.69 -10.72
C GLY A 521 -8.38 -25.96 -10.08
N GLY A 522 -7.13 -26.24 -10.37
CA GLY A 522 -6.18 -26.74 -9.38
C GLY A 522 -5.03 -25.76 -9.31
N THR A 523 -4.50 -25.46 -8.12
CA THR A 523 -3.20 -24.79 -8.03
C THR A 523 -2.17 -25.71 -8.65
N SER A 524 -1.81 -25.45 -9.90
CA SER A 524 -0.76 -26.19 -10.56
C SER A 524 0.57 -25.85 -9.87
N LYS A 525 1.51 -26.79 -9.83
CA LYS A 525 2.88 -26.50 -9.36
C LYS A 525 3.51 -25.31 -10.13
N LEU A 526 3.07 -25.07 -11.36
CA LEU A 526 3.51 -23.95 -12.19
C LEU A 526 3.02 -22.60 -11.64
N ASP A 527 1.80 -22.54 -11.11
CA ASP A 527 1.27 -21.32 -10.49
C ASP A 527 1.98 -20.99 -9.18
N GLU A 528 2.31 -22.00 -8.37
CA GLU A 528 3.08 -21.80 -7.13
C GLU A 528 4.49 -21.28 -7.43
N VAL A 529 5.17 -21.85 -8.42
CA VAL A 529 6.50 -21.37 -8.87
C VAL A 529 6.39 -19.94 -9.37
N ARG A 530 5.37 -19.64 -10.17
CA ARG A 530 5.15 -18.29 -10.70
C ARG A 530 4.84 -17.27 -9.60
N GLU A 531 4.07 -17.65 -8.59
CA GLU A 531 3.78 -16.81 -7.43
C GLU A 531 5.06 -16.46 -6.65
N ILE A 532 5.89 -17.46 -6.39
CA ILE A 532 7.19 -17.29 -5.72
C ILE A 532 8.10 -16.35 -6.54
N ASP A 533 8.18 -16.57 -7.85
CA ASP A 533 9.01 -15.79 -8.76
C ASP A 533 8.53 -14.33 -8.86
N VAL A 534 7.21 -14.12 -8.98
CA VAL A 534 6.61 -12.78 -9.11
C VAL A 534 6.68 -11.99 -7.80
N LEU A 535 6.52 -12.66 -6.64
CA LEU A 535 6.63 -12.01 -5.33
C LEU A 535 8.08 -11.81 -4.87
N GLY A 536 9.03 -12.52 -5.49
CA GLY A 536 10.47 -12.41 -5.22
C GLY A 536 10.89 -13.04 -3.89
N GLU A 537 10.13 -14.00 -3.35
CA GLU A 537 10.47 -14.70 -2.09
C GLU A 537 11.31 -15.94 -2.40
N VAL A 538 12.64 -15.90 -2.24
CA VAL A 538 13.50 -17.05 -2.60
C VAL A 538 13.37 -18.19 -1.59
N VAL A 539 13.08 -19.41 -2.05
CA VAL A 539 13.13 -20.62 -1.23
C VAL A 539 14.56 -21.14 -1.17
N SER A 540 15.27 -20.95 -0.05
CA SER A 540 16.55 -21.65 0.15
C SER A 540 16.30 -23.16 0.20
N SER A 541 16.96 -23.91 -0.67
CA SER A 541 16.90 -25.38 -0.79
C SER A 541 17.60 -26.12 0.38
N GLY A 542 17.46 -25.64 1.61
CA GLY A 542 18.22 -26.10 2.78
C GLY A 542 17.42 -26.74 3.91
N GLN A 543 16.11 -26.94 3.78
CA GLN A 543 15.31 -27.74 4.72
C GLN A 543 14.44 -28.71 3.93
N LYS A 544 15.04 -29.84 3.55
CA LYS A 544 14.35 -31.11 3.38
C LYS A 544 14.64 -31.97 4.59
#